data_AF-A0A1X7VRB7-F1
#
_entry.id   AF-A0A1X7VRB7-F1
#
_cell.length_a   1.000
_cell.length_b   1.000
_cell.length_c   1.000
_cell.angle_alpha   90.00
_cell.angle_beta   90.00
_cell.angle_gamma   90.00
#
_symmetry.space_group_name_H-M   'P 1'
#
loop_
_entity.id
_entity.type
_entity.pdbx_description
1 polymer ?
#
loop_
_entity_poly.entity_id
_entity_poly.type
_entity_poly.pdbx_seq_one_letter_code
_entity_poly.pdbx_strand_id
1 'polypeptide(L)'
;MPFHRHAAIYGVLHHSLTSACIAACLEPPGLSRFDGKWPDGLSLILRECGKSLVCDATVPDSLTKSYSLRAVFGTGAVAALTEFKKSVKNADLTSYIFTHQVTIECLGALGP
;
A
#
# COMPACT_ATOMS: atom_id res chain seq x y z
N MET A 1 -9.98 12.05 10.29
CA MET A 1 -9.56 12.82 9.10
C MET A 1 -8.40 12.07 8.48
N PRO A 2 -8.48 11.55 7.23
CA PRO A 2 -7.35 10.87 6.64
C PRO A 2 -6.22 11.89 6.45
N PHE A 3 -5.01 11.52 6.84
CA PHE A 3 -3.86 12.40 6.76
C PHE A 3 -3.69 12.91 5.33
N HIS A 4 -3.58 14.23 5.13
CA HIS A 4 -3.59 14.90 3.81
C HIS A 4 -2.63 14.27 2.77
N ARG A 5 -1.52 13.69 3.23
CA ARG A 5 -0.52 12.99 2.40
C ARG A 5 -1.01 11.64 1.87
N HIS A 6 -1.75 10.91 2.70
CA HIS A 6 -2.31 9.61 2.35
C HIS A 6 -3.29 9.75 1.19
N ALA A 7 -4.25 10.67 1.31
CA ALA A 7 -5.23 10.95 0.25
C ALA A 7 -4.57 11.43 -1.05
N ALA A 8 -3.53 12.27 -0.95
CA ALA A 8 -2.80 12.75 -2.13
C ALA A 8 -2.09 11.61 -2.88
N ILE A 9 -1.39 10.72 -2.16
CA ILE A 9 -0.72 9.54 -2.76
C ILE A 9 -1.74 8.62 -3.40
N TYR A 10 -2.88 8.41 -2.74
CA TYR A 10 -3.99 7.63 -3.30
C TYR A 10 -4.55 8.25 -4.58
N GLY A 11 -4.73 9.57 -4.63
CA GLY A 11 -5.16 10.27 -5.83
C GLY A 11 -4.19 10.08 -7.00
N VAL A 12 -2.88 10.17 -6.74
CA VAL A 12 -1.84 9.93 -7.76
C VAL A 12 -1.87 8.48 -8.25
N LEU A 13 -2.00 7.52 -7.33
CA LEU A 13 -2.02 6.09 -7.65
C LEU A 13 -3.29 5.69 -8.41
N HIS A 14 -4.45 6.26 -8.03
CA HIS A 14 -5.70 6.07 -8.75
C HIS A 14 -5.63 6.66 -10.17
N HIS A 15 -5.08 7.87 -10.31
CA HIS A 15 -4.93 8.51 -11.60
C HIS A 15 -3.93 7.79 -12.51
N SER A 16 -2.82 7.27 -11.97
CA SER A 16 -1.84 6.50 -12.75
C SER A 16 -2.41 5.18 -13.26
N LEU A 17 -3.17 4.47 -12.41
CA LEU A 17 -3.88 3.25 -12.81
C LEU A 17 -4.93 3.54 -13.88
N THR A 18 -5.74 4.59 -13.67
CA THR A 18 -6.78 5.00 -14.64
C THR A 18 -6.16 5.40 -15.98
N SER A 19 -5.04 6.13 -15.95
CA SER A 19 -4.29 6.52 -17.16
C SER A 19 -3.68 5.31 -17.88
N ALA A 20 -3.37 4.24 -17.16
CA ALA A 20 -2.96 2.96 -17.72
C ALA A 20 -4.14 2.07 -18.17
N CYS A 21 -5.37 2.62 -18.23
CA CYS A 21 -6.62 1.90 -18.52
C CYS A 21 -6.92 0.76 -17.54
N ILE A 22 -6.46 0.89 -16.29
CA ILE A 22 -6.72 -0.06 -15.21
C ILE A 22 -7.83 0.52 -14.32
N ALA A 23 -9.00 -0.13 -14.30
CA ALA A 23 -10.10 0.31 -13.45
C ALA A 23 -9.75 0.06 -11.98
N ALA A 24 -9.62 1.15 -11.20
CA ALA A 24 -9.35 1.12 -9.77
C ALA A 24 -10.51 1.71 -8.98
N CYS A 25 -10.90 1.03 -7.91
CA CYS A 25 -11.90 1.43 -6.93
C CYS A 25 -11.19 1.76 -5.62
N LEU A 26 -11.48 2.93 -5.07
CA LEU A 26 -11.05 3.32 -3.73
C LEU A 26 -12.02 2.68 -2.73
N GLU A 27 -11.48 2.01 -1.70
CA GLU A 27 -12.28 1.39 -0.63
C GLU A 27 -13.38 0.41 -1.11
N PRO A 28 -13.03 -0.72 -1.75
CA PRO A 28 -14.03 -1.70 -2.20
C PRO A 28 -14.80 -2.31 -1.01
N PRO A 29 -16.14 -2.35 -1.05
CA PRO A 29 -16.91 -2.99 0.01
C PRO A 29 -16.71 -4.51 0.01
N GLY A 30 -16.38 -5.08 1.17
CA GLY A 30 -16.49 -6.54 1.43
C GLY A 30 -15.26 -7.40 1.17
N LEU A 31 -14.04 -6.85 1.23
CA LEU A 31 -12.84 -7.60 0.85
C LEU A 31 -12.39 -8.70 1.82
N SER A 32 -12.75 -8.60 3.10
CA SER A 32 -12.45 -9.60 4.11
C SER A 32 -13.73 -9.98 4.84
N ARG A 33 -14.10 -11.27 4.80
CA ARG A 33 -15.27 -11.81 5.52
C ARG A 33 -14.98 -12.15 6.99
N PHE A 34 -13.71 -12.15 7.41
CA PHE A 34 -13.30 -12.67 8.72
C PHE A 34 -12.43 -11.70 9.55
N ASP A 35 -11.61 -10.84 8.93
CA ASP A 35 -10.54 -10.11 9.65
C ASP A 35 -10.74 -8.58 9.73
N GLY A 36 -11.74 -8.00 9.06
CA GLY A 36 -11.92 -6.54 9.02
C GLY A 36 -10.74 -5.77 8.42
N LYS A 37 -9.78 -6.46 7.79
CA LYS A 37 -8.64 -5.87 7.07
C LYS A 37 -9.21 -5.09 5.87
N TRP A 38 -9.11 -3.77 5.95
CA TRP A 38 -9.48 -2.82 4.89
C TRP A 38 -8.23 -2.42 4.12
N PRO A 39 -8.03 -2.93 2.90
CA PRO A 39 -7.07 -2.32 2.00
C PRO A 39 -7.71 -1.11 1.32
N ASP A 40 -6.95 -0.02 1.28
CA ASP A 40 -7.47 1.30 0.91
C ASP A 40 -7.76 1.46 -0.61
N GLY A 41 -7.33 0.52 -1.47
CA GLY A 41 -7.68 0.53 -2.90
C GLY A 41 -7.60 -0.84 -3.60
N LEU A 42 -8.50 -1.09 -4.53
CA LEU A 42 -8.56 -2.32 -5.33
C LEU A 42 -8.72 -2.02 -6.81
N SER A 43 -7.86 -2.61 -7.63
CA SER A 43 -8.04 -2.72 -9.06
C SER A 43 -9.10 -3.77 -9.38
N LEU A 44 -10.22 -3.32 -9.96
CA LEU A 44 -11.33 -4.16 -10.42
C LEU A 44 -10.94 -5.02 -11.63
N ILE A 45 -9.81 -4.73 -12.29
CA ILE A 45 -9.29 -5.54 -13.40
C ILE A 45 -8.30 -6.56 -12.86
N LEU A 46 -8.53 -7.81 -13.24
CA LEU A 46 -7.67 -8.97 -12.98
C LEU A 46 -6.27 -8.68 -13.54
N ARG A 47 -5.25 -8.63 -12.69
CA ARG A 47 -3.85 -8.61 -13.14
C ARG A 47 -3.00 -9.55 -12.31
N GLU A 48 -2.16 -10.27 -13.06
CA GLU A 48 -1.38 -11.44 -12.70
C GLU A 48 -2.23 -12.66 -12.28
N CYS A 49 -2.11 -13.74 -13.07
CA CYS A 49 -2.74 -15.04 -12.80
C CYS A 49 -4.27 -15.05 -12.60
N GLY A 50 -4.99 -14.06 -13.12
CA GLY A 50 -6.46 -13.99 -12.97
C GLY A 50 -6.90 -13.62 -11.56
N LYS A 51 -6.11 -12.83 -10.82
CA LYS A 51 -6.48 -12.30 -9.50
C LYS A 51 -6.68 -10.78 -9.56
N SER A 52 -7.57 -10.26 -8.72
CA SER A 52 -7.70 -8.81 -8.54
C SER A 52 -6.44 -8.28 -7.85
N LEU A 53 -5.96 -7.10 -8.26
CA LEU A 53 -4.84 -6.42 -7.63
C LEU A 53 -5.38 -5.50 -6.53
N VAL A 54 -4.85 -5.61 -5.33
CA VAL A 54 -5.08 -4.70 -4.22
C VAL A 54 -3.83 -3.89 -3.97
N CYS A 55 -3.96 -2.57 -4.04
CA CYS A 55 -2.88 -1.65 -3.76
C CYS A 55 -3.12 -0.98 -2.41
N ASP A 56 -2.15 -1.14 -1.52
CA ASP A 56 -2.20 -0.61 -0.18
C ASP A 56 -1.01 0.35 0.02
N ALA A 57 -1.28 1.64 0.17
CA ALA A 57 -0.28 2.68 0.25
C ALA A 57 -0.02 3.07 1.70
N THR A 58 1.23 3.14 2.10
CA THR A 58 1.60 3.46 3.49
C THR A 58 2.63 4.57 3.53
N VAL A 59 2.44 5.51 4.46
CA VAL A 59 3.38 6.61 4.68
C VAL A 59 3.98 6.52 6.08
N PRO A 60 5.06 5.75 6.30
CA PRO A 60 5.74 5.72 7.58
C PRO A 60 6.50 7.03 7.82
N ASP A 61 6.49 7.49 9.07
CA ASP A 61 7.31 8.61 9.50
C ASP A 61 8.70 8.11 9.93
N SER A 62 9.70 8.36 9.08
CA SER A 62 11.09 7.99 9.35
C SER A 62 11.73 8.81 10.47
N LEU A 63 11.13 9.95 10.86
CA LEU A 63 11.58 10.79 11.97
C LEU A 63 11.05 10.33 13.33
N THR A 64 10.08 9.41 13.35
CA THR A 64 9.54 8.88 14.61
C THR A 64 10.58 8.03 15.35
N LYS A 65 10.61 8.14 16.68
CA LYS A 65 11.57 7.43 17.56
C LYS A 65 11.56 5.90 17.38
N SER A 66 10.43 5.30 16.99
CA SER A 66 10.32 3.87 16.68
C SER A 66 11.07 3.45 15.42
N TYR A 67 11.27 4.36 14.48
CA TYR A 67 11.93 4.12 13.20
C TYR A 67 13.32 4.78 13.11
N SER A 68 13.75 5.52 14.14
CA SER A 68 15.03 6.24 14.14
C SER A 68 16.24 5.33 13.88
N LEU A 69 16.30 4.16 14.53
CA LEU A 69 17.37 3.18 14.28
C LEU A 69 17.34 2.63 12.86
N ARG A 70 16.14 2.51 12.27
CA ARG A 70 15.98 1.99 10.92
C ARG A 70 16.32 3.05 9.86
N ALA A 71 15.99 4.31 10.10
CA ALA A 71 16.28 5.42 9.21
C ALA A 71 17.79 5.64 8.98
N VAL A 72 18.64 5.26 9.95
CA VAL A 72 20.10 5.36 9.82
C VAL A 72 20.68 4.42 8.75
N PHE A 73 19.99 3.33 8.40
CA PHE A 73 20.46 2.39 7.37
C PHE A 73 20.41 2.95 5.95
N GLY A 74 19.78 4.12 5.76
CA GLY A 74 19.71 4.81 4.48
C GLY A 74 18.30 5.18 4.08
N THR A 75 18.19 5.95 3.00
CA THR A 75 16.92 6.36 2.40
C THR A 75 16.10 5.14 1.97
N GLY A 76 14.82 5.08 2.36
CA GLY A 76 13.92 3.99 1.99
C GLY A 76 14.00 2.77 2.91
N ALA A 77 14.92 2.75 3.90
CA ALA A 77 15.04 1.63 4.84
C ALA A 77 13.82 1.47 5.75
N VAL A 78 13.12 2.57 6.07
CA VAL A 78 11.89 2.57 6.86
C VAL A 78 10.72 2.16 5.98
N ALA A 79 10.69 2.62 4.72
CA ALA A 79 9.69 2.17 3.75
C ALA A 79 9.77 0.66 3.54
N ALA A 80 10.96 0.12 3.22
CA ALA A 80 11.18 -1.31 3.01
C ALA A 80 10.75 -2.18 4.21
N LEU A 81 11.05 -1.72 5.44
CA LEU A 81 10.63 -2.42 6.64
C LEU A 81 9.11 -2.42 6.82
N THR A 82 8.48 -1.29 6.54
CA THR A 82 7.04 -1.13 6.71
C THR A 82 6.29 -1.93 5.66
N GLU A 83 6.81 -1.95 4.43
CA GLU A 83 6.33 -2.78 3.34
C GLU A 83 6.40 -4.27 3.69
N PHE A 84 7.56 -4.76 4.14
CA PHE A 84 7.72 -6.14 4.58
C PHE A 84 6.73 -6.51 5.70
N LYS A 85 6.55 -5.64 6.69
CA LYS A 85 5.58 -5.85 7.77
C LYS A 85 4.15 -5.95 7.25
N LYS A 86 3.79 -5.14 6.24
CA LYS A 86 2.45 -5.15 5.64
C LYS A 86 2.23 -6.38 4.76
N SER A 87 3.24 -6.80 4.02
CA SER A 87 3.23 -8.07 3.25
C SER A 87 3.03 -9.29 4.16
N VAL A 88 3.73 -9.35 5.30
CA VAL A 88 3.50 -10.43 6.29
C VAL A 88 2.10 -10.37 6.89
N LYS A 89 1.59 -9.17 7.21
CA LYS A 89 0.24 -9.00 7.77
C LYS A 89 -0.87 -9.40 6.79
N ASN A 90 -0.64 -9.20 5.50
CA ASN A 90 -1.58 -9.49 4.42
C ASN A 90 -1.31 -10.83 3.73
N ALA A 91 -0.40 -11.65 4.25
CA ALA A 91 -0.02 -12.94 3.67
C ALA A 91 -1.24 -13.86 3.42
N ASP A 92 -2.24 -13.80 4.29
CA ASP A 92 -3.48 -14.57 4.17
C ASP A 92 -4.32 -14.17 2.94
N LEU A 93 -4.32 -12.87 2.59
CA LEU A 93 -5.07 -12.33 1.45
C LEU A 93 -4.40 -12.61 0.11
N THR A 94 -3.08 -12.81 0.10
CA THR A 94 -2.29 -13.12 -1.12
C THR A 94 -2.73 -14.41 -1.83
N SER A 95 -3.40 -15.30 -1.12
CA SER A 95 -3.94 -16.53 -1.67
C SER A 95 -5.04 -16.27 -2.72
N TYR A 96 -5.89 -15.26 -2.48
CA TYR A 96 -7.06 -14.95 -3.32
C TYR A 96 -6.87 -13.69 -4.18
N ILE A 97 -6.02 -12.76 -3.74
CA ILE A 97 -5.88 -11.42 -4.31
C ILE A 97 -4.40 -11.10 -4.42
N PHE A 98 -3.96 -10.51 -5.53
CA PHE A 98 -2.58 -10.06 -5.65
C PHE A 98 -2.44 -8.74 -4.88
N THR A 99 -1.62 -8.67 -3.84
CA THR A 99 -1.45 -7.47 -3.04
C THR A 99 -0.12 -6.79 -3.36
N HIS A 100 -0.15 -5.52 -3.73
CA HIS A 100 1.03 -4.71 -3.93
C HIS A 100 1.07 -3.60 -2.86
N GLN A 101 2.18 -3.52 -2.13
CA GLN A 101 2.33 -2.64 -0.98
C GLN A 101 3.20 -1.45 -1.38
N VAL A 102 2.61 -0.27 -1.57
CA VAL A 102 3.39 0.91 -1.96
C VAL A 102 3.73 1.70 -0.71
N THR A 103 5.00 1.69 -0.31
CA THR A 103 5.42 2.44 0.88
C THR A 103 6.28 3.63 0.53
N ILE A 104 5.90 4.81 1.02
CA ILE A 104 6.61 6.07 0.79
C ILE A 104 6.93 6.72 2.13
N GLU A 105 8.20 6.90 2.47
CA GLU A 105 8.58 7.61 3.70
C GLU A 105 8.07 9.05 3.69
N CYS A 106 7.89 9.65 4.87
CA CYS A 106 7.44 11.04 5.00
C CYS A 106 8.34 12.07 4.28
N LEU A 107 9.61 11.71 4.01
CA LEU A 107 10.60 12.49 3.26
C LEU A 107 10.66 12.15 1.76
N GLY A 108 9.84 11.20 1.28
CA GLY A 108 9.67 10.89 -0.14
C GLY A 108 10.41 9.65 -0.65
N ALA A 109 11.18 8.95 0.18
CA ALA A 109 11.86 7.72 -0.24
C ALA A 109 10.87 6.57 -0.41
N LEU A 110 10.98 5.83 -1.52
CA LEU A 110 10.14 4.68 -1.84
C LEU A 110 10.75 3.38 -1.29
N GLY A 111 9.89 2.42 -0.96
CA GLY A 111 10.26 1.03 -0.73
C GLY A 111 10.70 0.31 -2.02
N PRO A 112 11.38 -0.83 -1.91
CA PRO A 112 11.90 -1.62 -3.02
C PRO A 112 10.82 -2.31 -3.86
#